data_AF-B2HKG5-F1
#
_entry.id   AF-B2HKG5-F1
#
_cell.length_a   1.000
_cell.length_b   1.000
_cell.length_c   1.000
_cell.angle_alpha   90.00
_cell.angle_beta   90.00
_cell.angle_gamma   90.00
#
_symmetry.space_group_name_H-M   'P 1'
#
loop_
_entity.id
_entity.type
_entity.pdbx_description
1 polymer ?
#
loop_
_entity_poly.entity_id
_entity_poly.type
_entity_poly.pdbx_seq_one_letter_code
_entity_poly.pdbx_strand_id
1 'polypeptide(L)'
;MTSPLTVSIPSLRTAAGELFAISTAADFPRIPPGVLAIGTDPASVHFNRLSPAMLGTLNARLLAIQKALFQLSNDMAAAARAYQEADAAGR
;
A
#
# COMPACT_ATOMS: atom_id res chain seq x y z
N MET A 1 5.43 1.71 -32.72
CA MET A 1 4.36 2.64 -32.29
C MET A 1 3.67 2.01 -31.10
N THR A 2 3.97 2.46 -29.88
CA THR A 2 3.19 2.08 -28.69
C THR A 2 1.88 2.84 -28.76
N SER A 3 0.76 2.14 -28.97
CA SER A 3 -0.56 2.75 -28.85
C SER A 3 -0.65 3.45 -27.49
N PRO A 4 -1.14 4.71 -27.42
CA PRO A 4 -1.43 5.31 -26.13
C PRO A 4 -2.44 4.40 -25.44
N LEU A 5 -2.08 3.87 -24.28
CA LEU A 5 -3.04 3.22 -23.40
C LEU A 5 -4.11 4.28 -23.10
N THR A 6 -5.29 4.15 -23.70
CA THR A 6 -6.42 5.04 -23.45
C THR A 6 -6.95 4.78 -22.04
N VAL A 7 -6.27 5.30 -21.02
CA VAL A 7 -6.77 5.30 -19.65
C VAL A 7 -7.83 6.38 -19.56
N SER A 8 -9.08 6.00 -19.29
CA SER A 8 -10.13 6.98 -19.07
C SER A 8 -9.89 7.72 -17.75
N ILE A 9 -10.06 9.05 -17.74
CA ILE A 9 -9.94 9.87 -16.51
C ILE A 9 -10.90 9.41 -15.41
N PRO A 10 -12.15 8.99 -15.70
CA PRO A 10 -13.00 8.33 -14.70
C PRO A 10 -12.33 7.09 -14.08
N SER A 11 -11.78 6.18 -14.91
CA SER A 11 -11.09 4.98 -14.42
C SER A 11 -9.87 5.31 -13.56
N LEU A 12 -9.10 6.34 -13.94
CA LEU A 12 -7.93 6.78 -13.16
C LEU A 12 -8.33 7.30 -11.78
N ARG A 13 -9.43 8.07 -11.69
CA ARG A 13 -9.96 8.56 -10.41
C ARG A 13 -10.52 7.43 -9.55
N THR A 14 -11.23 6.47 -10.13
CA THR A 14 -11.71 5.28 -9.41
C THR A 14 -10.54 4.52 -8.81
N ALA A 15 -9.52 4.21 -9.61
CA ALA A 15 -8.34 3.48 -9.14
C ALA A 15 -7.57 4.26 -8.06
N ALA A 16 -7.44 5.59 -8.20
CA ALA A 16 -6.87 6.44 -7.15
C ALA A 16 -7.65 6.34 -5.84
N GLY A 17 -8.99 6.40 -5.90
CA GLY A 17 -9.85 6.26 -4.73
C GLY A 17 -9.75 4.89 -4.05
N GLU A 18 -9.68 3.81 -4.84
CA GLU A 18 -9.49 2.45 -4.33
C GLU A 18 -8.14 2.29 -3.61
N LEU A 19 -7.06 2.78 -4.21
CA LEU A 19 -5.73 2.74 -3.61
C LEU A 19 -5.66 3.57 -2.33
N PHE A 20 -6.32 4.73 -2.31
CA PHE A 20 -6.44 5.55 -1.11
C PHE A 20 -7.17 4.78 0.00
N ALA A 21 -8.32 4.18 -0.32
CA ALA A 21 -9.08 3.38 0.65
C ALA A 21 -8.24 2.24 1.24
N ILE A 22 -7.54 1.48 0.40
CA ILE A 22 -6.62 0.41 0.84
C ILE A 22 -5.52 0.98 1.75
N SER A 23 -4.92 2.11 1.39
CA SER A 23 -3.85 2.73 2.17
C SER A 23 -4.29 3.24 3.53
N THR A 24 -5.59 3.52 3.71
CA THR A 24 -6.16 4.03 4.97
C THR A 24 -6.91 2.97 5.77
N ALA A 25 -7.04 1.75 5.25
CA ALA A 25 -7.77 0.68 5.90
C ALA A 25 -7.17 0.38 7.29
N ALA A 26 -8.03 0.37 8.31
CA ALA A 26 -7.64 0.06 9.69
C ALA A 26 -7.06 -1.36 9.83
N ASP A 27 -7.43 -2.27 8.91
CA ASP A 27 -7.06 -3.68 8.90
C ASP A 27 -5.74 -3.97 8.18
N PHE A 28 -4.91 -2.95 7.88
CA PHE A 28 -3.58 -3.22 7.34
C PHE A 28 -2.83 -4.12 8.34
N PRO A 29 -2.51 -5.37 7.98
CA PRO A 29 -2.25 -6.41 8.97
C PRO A 29 -0.99 -6.08 9.77
N ARG A 30 -1.13 -5.58 10.99
CA ARG A 30 0.02 -5.38 11.89
C ARG A 30 0.11 -6.60 12.78
N ILE A 31 1.23 -7.30 12.69
CA ILE A 31 1.48 -8.40 13.62
C ILE A 31 1.96 -7.79 14.93
N PRO A 32 1.29 -8.05 16.06
CA PRO A 32 1.71 -7.48 17.34
C PRO A 32 3.18 -7.79 17.61
N PRO A 33 3.99 -6.80 18.02
CA PRO A 33 5.33 -7.08 18.51
C PRO A 33 5.18 -7.96 19.77
N GLY A 34 5.69 -9.19 19.73
CA GLY A 34 5.64 -10.12 20.86
C GLY A 34 4.85 -11.41 20.63
N VAL A 35 4.52 -11.77 19.38
CA VAL A 35 4.05 -13.15 19.09
C VAL A 35 5.20 -14.13 19.37
N LEU A 36 5.12 -14.77 20.54
CA LEU A 36 6.02 -15.83 20.98
C LEU A 36 5.27 -17.16 20.96
N ALA A 37 5.94 -18.21 20.50
CA ALA A 37 5.53 -19.58 20.74
C ALA A 37 5.60 -19.87 22.25
N ILE A 38 4.56 -20.51 22.78
CA ILE A 38 4.40 -20.82 24.21
C ILE A 38 5.19 -22.10 24.59
N GLY A 39 5.52 -22.94 23.62
CA GLY A 39 6.21 -24.21 23.85
C GLY A 39 7.66 -24.04 24.32
N THR A 40 8.15 -25.04 25.05
CA THR A 40 9.57 -25.17 25.45
C THR A 40 10.34 -26.13 24.54
N ASP A 41 9.68 -26.68 23.53
CA ASP A 41 10.32 -27.53 22.53
C ASP A 41 11.33 -26.73 21.68
N PRO A 42 12.31 -27.41 21.06
CA PRO A 42 13.34 -26.74 20.28
C PRO A 42 12.80 -25.85 19.15
N ALA A 43 11.67 -26.20 18.53
CA ALA A 43 11.09 -25.39 17.46
C ALA A 43 10.50 -24.10 18.00
N SER A 44 9.81 -24.14 19.14
CA SER A 44 9.30 -22.94 19.82
C SER A 44 10.43 -21.99 20.27
N VAL A 45 11.53 -22.52 20.82
CA VAL A 45 12.70 -21.71 21.20
C VAL A 45 13.36 -21.10 19.97
N HIS A 46 13.48 -21.85 18.87
CA HIS A 46 14.04 -21.35 17.62
C HIS A 46 13.16 -20.26 17.00
N PHE A 47 11.85 -20.47 16.98
CA PHE A 47 10.87 -19.46 16.55
C PHE A 47 11.01 -18.18 17.36
N ASN A 48 11.00 -18.27 18.70
CA ASN A 48 11.09 -17.10 19.59
C ASN A 48 12.39 -16.31 19.46
N ARG A 49 13.47 -16.94 19.00
CA ARG A 49 14.75 -16.27 18.73
C ARG A 49 14.72 -15.44 17.45
N LEU A 50 14.07 -15.94 16.41
CA LEU A 50 14.10 -15.33 15.07
C LEU A 50 12.87 -14.46 14.79
N SER A 51 11.73 -14.81 15.38
CA SER A 51 10.43 -14.20 15.08
C SER A 51 10.36 -12.71 15.41
N PRO A 52 10.95 -12.16 16.49
CA PRO A 52 10.78 -10.73 16.79
C PRO A 52 11.37 -9.83 15.71
N ALA A 53 12.57 -10.14 15.22
CA ALA A 53 13.23 -9.37 14.17
C ALA A 53 12.53 -9.54 12.81
N MET A 54 12.08 -10.76 12.48
CA MET A 54 11.30 -11.03 11.28
C MET A 54 9.97 -10.28 11.28
N LEU A 55 9.24 -10.30 12.40
CA LEU A 55 7.96 -9.61 12.58
C LEU A 55 8.13 -8.09 12.55
N GLY A 56 9.19 -7.56 13.16
CA GLY A 56 9.56 -6.14 13.05
C GLY A 56 9.82 -5.74 11.60
N THR A 57 10.57 -6.56 10.85
CA THR A 57 10.84 -6.34 9.42
C THR A 57 9.55 -6.39 8.59
N LEU A 58 8.67 -7.35 8.86
CA LEU A 58 7.38 -7.46 8.18
C LEU A 58 6.51 -6.23 8.42
N ASN A 59 6.36 -5.79 9.66
CA ASN A 59 5.59 -4.58 10.00
C ASN A 59 6.15 -3.33 9.32
N ALA A 60 7.49 -3.18 9.28
CA ALA A 60 8.14 -2.07 8.60
C ALA A 60 7.85 -2.08 7.08
N ARG A 61 7.90 -3.27 6.45
CA ARG A 61 7.55 -3.43 5.03
C ARG A 61 6.09 -3.14 4.75
N LEU A 62 5.20 -3.59 5.63
CA LEU A 62 3.77 -3.33 5.51
C LEU A 62 3.47 -1.82 5.61
N LEU A 63 4.10 -1.12 6.55
CA LEU A 63 4.01 0.34 6.63
C LEU A 63 4.56 1.03 5.37
N ALA A 64 5.66 0.54 4.80
CA ALA A 64 6.22 1.08 3.57
C ALA A 64 5.26 0.89 2.37
N ILE A 65 4.62 -0.28 2.25
CA ILE A 65 3.61 -0.55 1.23
C ILE A 65 2.41 0.40 1.41
N GLN A 66 1.92 0.55 2.64
CA GLN A 66 0.83 1.48 2.96
C GLN A 66 1.16 2.90 2.48
N LYS A 67 2.37 3.39 2.79
CA LYS A 67 2.85 4.72 2.36
C LYS A 67 2.95 4.82 0.83
N ALA A 68 3.45 3.78 0.17
CA ALA A 68 3.57 3.75 -1.29
C ALA A 68 2.20 3.80 -1.99
N LEU A 69 1.21 3.07 -1.47
CA LEU A 69 -0.16 3.10 -1.98
C LEU A 69 -0.81 4.46 -1.80
N PHE A 70 -0.62 5.08 -0.63
CA PHE A 70 -1.09 6.44 -0.37
C PHE A 70 -0.47 7.44 -1.35
N GLN A 71 0.85 7.40 -1.54
CA GLN A 71 1.53 8.29 -2.48
C GLN A 71 1.01 8.08 -3.91
N LEU A 72 0.93 6.84 -4.37
CA LEU A 72 0.44 6.51 -5.71
C LEU A 72 -1.00 7.01 -5.92
N SER A 73 -1.87 6.87 -4.93
CA SER A 73 -3.24 7.39 -5.02
C SER A 73 -3.28 8.91 -5.24
N ASN A 74 -2.41 9.65 -4.55
CA ASN A 74 -2.32 11.10 -4.69
C ASN A 74 -1.76 11.52 -6.05
N ASP A 75 -0.72 10.82 -6.52
CA ASP A 75 -0.11 11.09 -7.83
C ASP A 75 -1.13 10.85 -8.96
N MET A 76 -1.91 9.77 -8.88
CA MET A 76 -2.98 9.48 -9.84
C MET A 76 -4.11 10.51 -9.80
N ALA A 77 -4.52 10.94 -8.60
CA ALA A 77 -5.52 11.99 -8.45
C ALA A 77 -5.02 13.34 -8.99
N ALA A 78 -3.74 13.67 -8.79
CA ALA A 78 -3.12 14.87 -9.33
C ALA A 78 -3.06 14.83 -10.86
N ALA A 79 -2.65 13.70 -11.45
CA ALA A 79 -2.64 13.50 -12.90
C ALA A 79 -4.04 13.64 -13.51
N ALA A 80 -5.07 13.08 -12.86
CA ALA A 80 -6.45 13.21 -13.31
C ALA A 80 -6.94 14.67 -13.30
N ARG A 81 -6.58 15.45 -12.26
CA ARG A 81 -6.91 16.88 -12.16
C ARG A 81 -6.20 17.71 -13.23
N ALA A 82 -4.90 17.51 -13.40
CA ALA A 82 -4.11 18.22 -14.40
C ALA A 82 -4.67 18.02 -15.82
N TYR A 83 -5.12 16.80 -16.14
CA TYR A 83 -5.79 16.53 -17.42
C TYR A 83 -7.11 17.31 -17.54
N GLN A 84 -7.94 17.34 -16.49
CA GLN A 84 -9.22 18.07 -16.51
C GLN A 84 -9.02 19.58 -16.70
N GLU A 85 -8.01 20.16 -16.06
CA GLU A 85 -7.65 21.57 -16.21
C GLU A 85 -7.17 21.88 -17.63
N ALA A 86 -6.32 21.01 -18.21
CA ALA A 86 -5.86 21.16 -19.58
C ALA A 86 -7.00 21.05 -20.61
N ASP A 87 -7.93 20.11 -20.42
CA ASP A 87 -9.11 19.94 -21.27
C ASP A 87 -10.10 21.12 -21.16
N ALA A 88 -10.19 21.74 -19.98
CA ALA A 88 -11.01 22.92 -19.77
C ALA A 88 -10.40 24.20 -20.36
N ALA A 89 -9.06 24.32 -20.40
CA ALA A 89 -8.35 25.46 -20.96
C ALA A 89 -8.21 25.41 -22.50
N GLY A 90 -8.33 24.22 -23.10
CA GLY A 90 -8.30 24.01 -24.56
C GLY A 90 -9.65 24.15 -25.25
N ARG A 91 -10.71 24.45 -24.49
CA ARG A 91 -12.06 24.77 -24.98
C ARG A 91 -12.33 26.25 -24.84
#